data_AF-A0A847ZT59-F1
#
_entry.id   AF-A0A847ZT59-F1
#
_cell.length_a   1.000
_cell.length_b   1.000
_cell.length_c   1.000
_cell.angle_alpha   90.00
_cell.angle_beta   90.00
_cell.angle_gamma   90.00
#
_symmetry.space_group_name_H-M   'P 1'
#
loop_
_entity.id
_entity.type
_entity.pdbx_description
1 polymer ?
#
loop_
_entity_poly.entity_id
_entity_poly.type
_entity_poly.pdbx_seq_one_letter_code
_entity_poly.pdbx_strand_id
1 'polypeptide(L)'
;MDRIAIARVAHEINRAYCASLGDTSQPAWEDAPEWQKNSALVGVDMHLAKPDATPEQSHESWLAQKLAEGWKYGPVKDAEKKEHPCYVPYAELPAEQKAKDYLFRGVVHALKAIEPAQAVVSVAPAIPDGHIAVQYVGRRQQWADSIYGTGLSFAADQVRYLPGPVATQFLRHVDLFREAKIEVAPEKVAQISEVVEIPRDDTAEILEATKQKQAEELDKENQLQDLRQSVTFMEKDALKEFVSRNYRQKLDGRLSVEAMRTQALQLIDQFGAV
;
A
#
# COMPACT_ATOMS: atom_id res chain seq x y z
N MET A 1 -5.31 6.34 17.76
CA MET A 1 -3.94 6.09 18.25
C MET A 1 -3.90 4.90 19.24
N ASP A 2 -2.79 4.18 19.36
CA ASP A 2 -2.61 3.10 20.34
C ASP A 2 -2.68 3.60 21.80
N ARG A 3 -3.23 2.79 22.72
CA ARG A 3 -3.43 3.14 24.15
C ARG A 3 -2.11 3.50 24.83
N ILE A 4 -1.06 2.72 24.60
CA ILE A 4 0.26 2.94 25.23
C ILE A 4 0.89 4.21 24.65
N ALA A 5 0.71 4.45 23.35
CA ALA A 5 1.17 5.69 22.73
C ALA A 5 0.45 6.93 23.30
N ILE A 6 -0.87 6.88 23.53
CA ILE A 6 -1.59 7.99 24.16
C ILE A 6 -1.06 8.25 25.58
N ALA A 7 -0.88 7.20 26.39
CA ALA A 7 -0.37 7.33 27.76
C ALA A 7 1.06 7.89 27.81
N ARG A 8 1.91 7.47 26.87
CA ARG A 8 3.27 8.01 26.71
C ARG A 8 3.26 9.50 26.44
N VAL A 9 2.46 9.95 25.46
CA VAL A 9 2.38 11.39 25.14
C VAL A 9 1.81 12.17 26.31
N ALA A 10 0.76 11.68 26.97
CA ALA A 10 0.17 12.36 28.12
C ALA A 10 1.16 12.49 29.30
N HIS A 11 1.97 11.45 29.56
CA HIS A 11 3.07 11.51 30.54
C HIS A 11 4.14 12.53 30.16
N GLU A 12 4.61 12.54 28.91
CA GLU A 12 5.63 13.49 28.46
C GLU A 12 5.14 14.93 28.49
N ILE A 13 3.86 15.18 28.19
CA ILE A 13 3.26 16.52 28.32
C ILE A 13 3.23 16.96 29.79
N ASN A 14 2.80 16.09 30.71
CA ASN A 14 2.83 16.41 32.14
C ASN A 14 4.26 16.62 32.66
N ARG A 15 5.22 15.83 32.18
CA ARG A 15 6.64 15.98 32.52
C ARG A 15 7.20 17.31 32.00
N ALA A 16 6.93 17.67 30.75
CA ALA A 16 7.35 18.95 30.17
C ALA A 16 6.71 20.13 30.91
N TYR A 17 5.44 20.00 31.30
CA TYR A 17 4.75 20.98 32.13
C TYR A 17 5.42 21.14 33.50
N CYS A 18 5.71 20.03 34.21
CA CYS A 18 6.47 20.06 35.47
C CYS A 18 7.84 20.75 35.30
N ALA A 19 8.57 20.42 34.22
CA ALA A 19 9.87 21.04 33.94
C ALA A 19 9.77 22.56 33.71
N SER A 20 8.68 23.03 33.09
CA SER A 20 8.42 24.47 32.92
C SER A 20 8.19 25.21 34.24
N LEU A 21 7.76 24.50 35.28
CA LEU A 21 7.62 25.01 36.65
C LEU A 21 8.90 24.82 37.49
N GLY A 22 9.99 24.33 36.88
CA GLY A 22 11.25 24.06 37.55
C GLY A 22 11.34 22.68 38.23
N ASP A 23 10.34 21.82 38.09
CA ASP A 23 10.38 20.44 38.59
C ASP A 23 10.87 19.47 37.51
N THR A 24 12.15 19.09 37.59
CA THR A 24 12.77 18.10 36.71
C THR A 24 12.88 16.71 37.34
N SER A 25 12.16 16.44 38.44
CA SER A 25 12.24 15.16 39.17
C SER A 25 11.54 14.00 38.45
N GLN A 26 10.70 14.30 37.45
CA GLN A 26 9.91 13.32 36.72
C GLN A 26 10.75 12.60 35.65
N PRO A 27 10.88 11.26 35.72
CA PRO A 27 11.60 10.50 34.70
C PRO A 27 10.88 10.53 33.35
N ALA A 28 11.65 10.40 32.27
CA ALA A 28 11.08 10.17 30.94
C ALA A 28 10.27 8.86 30.92
N TRP A 29 9.32 8.74 30.00
CA TRP A 29 8.44 7.56 29.93
C TRP A 29 9.21 6.25 29.92
N GLU A 30 10.28 6.14 29.12
CA GLU A 30 11.05 4.89 29.01
C GLU A 30 11.65 4.46 30.36
N ASP A 31 12.13 5.43 31.14
CA ASP A 31 12.77 5.23 32.45
C ASP A 31 11.77 5.25 33.62
N ALA A 32 10.49 5.57 33.37
CA ALA A 32 9.49 5.65 34.42
C ALA A 32 9.20 4.26 35.02
N PRO A 33 9.05 4.18 36.36
CA PRO A 33 8.73 2.92 37.01
C PRO A 33 7.32 2.44 36.60
N GLU A 34 7.13 1.12 36.65
CA GLU A 34 5.92 0.49 36.11
C GLU A 34 4.62 0.99 36.77
N TRP A 35 4.66 1.28 38.07
CA TRP A 35 3.50 1.84 38.78
C TRP A 35 3.10 3.23 38.24
N GLN A 36 4.06 4.02 37.75
CA GLN A 36 3.80 5.35 37.20
C GLN A 36 3.22 5.24 35.78
N LYS A 37 3.76 4.33 34.96
CA LYS A 37 3.20 3.98 33.64
C LYS A 37 1.76 3.47 33.77
N ASN A 38 1.52 2.56 34.72
CA ASN A 38 0.20 2.01 35.00
C ASN A 38 -0.79 3.09 35.47
N SER A 39 -0.36 4.04 36.31
CA SER A 39 -1.22 5.15 36.72
C SER A 39 -1.64 6.02 35.52
N ALA A 40 -0.73 6.30 34.58
CA ALA A 40 -1.07 7.01 33.35
C ALA A 40 -2.04 6.20 32.48
N LEU A 41 -1.80 4.89 32.31
CA LEU A 41 -2.66 4.01 31.53
C LEU A 41 -4.10 3.94 32.08
N VAL A 42 -4.27 3.86 33.41
CA VAL A 42 -5.60 3.91 34.04
C VAL A 42 -6.30 5.25 33.77
N GLY A 43 -5.58 6.37 33.82
CA GLY A 43 -6.12 7.68 33.47
C GLY A 43 -6.57 7.75 32.01
N VAL A 44 -5.78 7.18 31.08
CA VAL A 44 -6.18 7.08 29.66
C VAL A 44 -7.46 6.25 29.53
N ASP A 45 -7.51 5.07 30.14
CA ASP A 45 -8.67 4.18 30.05
C ASP A 45 -9.94 4.86 30.57
N MET A 46 -9.84 5.62 31.66
CA MET A 46 -10.95 6.39 32.20
C MET A 46 -11.51 7.39 31.17
N HIS A 47 -10.67 8.23 30.58
CA HIS A 47 -11.10 9.25 29.60
C HIS A 47 -11.57 8.63 28.28
N LEU A 48 -11.00 7.49 27.87
CA LEU A 48 -11.49 6.75 26.71
C LEU A 48 -12.89 6.14 26.95
N ALA A 49 -13.13 5.58 28.14
CA ALA A 49 -14.39 4.96 28.53
C ALA A 49 -15.47 6.00 28.88
N LYS A 50 -15.09 7.15 29.42
CA LYS A 50 -15.98 8.26 29.81
C LYS A 50 -15.52 9.57 29.17
N PRO A 51 -15.88 9.83 27.90
CA PRO A 51 -15.41 11.01 27.16
C PRO A 51 -15.83 12.36 27.77
N ASP A 52 -16.90 12.37 28.57
CA ASP A 52 -17.39 13.56 29.25
C ASP A 52 -16.78 13.75 30.64
N ALA A 53 -15.84 12.87 31.05
CA ALA A 53 -15.18 12.98 32.35
C ALA A 53 -14.49 14.34 32.51
N THR A 54 -14.73 14.98 33.64
CA THR A 54 -14.13 16.26 33.98
C THR A 54 -12.70 16.08 34.54
N PRO A 55 -11.87 17.14 34.53
CA PRO A 55 -10.58 17.12 35.22
C PRO A 55 -10.69 16.76 36.71
N GLU A 56 -11.76 17.22 37.38
CA GLU A 56 -12.06 16.86 38.77
C GLU A 56 -12.31 15.36 38.93
N GLN A 57 -13.15 14.77 38.08
CA GLN A 57 -13.40 13.32 38.09
C GLN A 57 -12.14 12.51 37.77
N SER A 58 -11.26 13.04 36.93
CA SER A 58 -9.94 12.46 36.64
C SER A 58 -9.08 12.39 37.91
N HIS A 59 -9.04 13.49 38.67
CA HIS A 59 -8.34 13.54 39.95
C HIS A 59 -8.97 12.64 41.01
N GLU A 60 -10.30 12.60 41.09
CA GLU A 60 -11.02 11.70 42.01
C GLU A 60 -10.73 10.23 41.70
N SER A 61 -10.65 9.85 40.42
CA SER A 61 -10.24 8.51 40.00
C SER A 61 -8.81 8.20 40.41
N TRP A 62 -7.90 9.16 40.25
CA TRP A 62 -6.52 9.05 40.71
C TRP A 62 -6.44 8.89 42.24
N LEU A 63 -7.18 9.69 43.01
CA LEU A 63 -7.27 9.56 44.46
C LEU A 63 -7.82 8.20 44.89
N ALA A 64 -8.87 7.71 44.24
CA ALA A 64 -9.44 6.40 44.54
C ALA A 64 -8.45 5.26 44.29
N GLN A 65 -7.69 5.34 43.19
CA GLN A 65 -6.59 4.41 42.91
C GLN A 65 -5.51 4.50 44.00
N LYS A 66 -5.09 5.72 44.36
CA LYS A 66 -4.05 5.94 45.37
C LYS A 66 -4.49 5.46 46.75
N LEU A 67 -5.75 5.66 47.13
CA LEU A 67 -6.34 5.12 48.35
C LEU A 67 -6.26 3.58 48.36
N ALA A 68 -6.67 2.92 47.28
CA ALA A 68 -6.62 1.46 47.16
C ALA A 68 -5.17 0.92 47.22
N GLU A 69 -4.20 1.68 46.72
CA GLU A 69 -2.78 1.39 46.81
C GLU A 69 -2.18 1.72 48.20
N GLY A 70 -2.94 2.32 49.12
CA GLY A 70 -2.52 2.67 50.47
C GLY A 70 -1.73 3.98 50.58
N TRP A 71 -1.92 4.90 49.64
CA TRP A 71 -1.34 6.24 49.72
C TRP A 71 -2.11 7.14 50.67
N LYS A 72 -1.41 8.16 51.16
CA LYS A 72 -1.93 9.17 52.07
C LYS A 72 -1.32 10.54 51.75
N TYR A 73 -1.86 11.57 52.39
CA TYR A 73 -1.28 12.91 52.34
C TYR A 73 0.11 12.97 52.98
N GLY A 74 1.02 13.68 52.33
CA GLY A 74 2.29 14.13 52.90
C GLY A 74 2.83 15.33 52.11
N PRO A 75 3.67 16.17 52.72
CA PRO A 75 4.08 17.45 52.13
C PRO A 75 4.98 17.30 50.90
N VAL A 76 5.61 16.14 50.73
CA VAL A 76 6.49 15.81 49.60
C VAL A 76 6.11 14.42 49.11
N LYS A 77 6.27 14.17 47.81
CA LYS A 77 6.04 12.85 47.22
C LYS A 77 7.12 11.88 47.72
N ASP A 78 6.71 10.84 48.42
CA ASP A 78 7.57 9.77 48.92
C ASP A 78 6.94 8.42 48.55
N ALA A 79 7.54 7.72 47.59
CA ALA A 79 7.00 6.46 47.07
C ALA A 79 7.13 5.29 48.06
N GLU A 80 8.13 5.32 48.94
CA GLU A 80 8.33 4.28 49.96
C GLU A 80 7.28 4.39 51.07
N LYS A 81 7.01 5.63 51.52
CA LYS A 81 5.98 5.91 52.54
C LYS A 81 4.57 6.02 51.97
N LYS A 82 4.45 6.00 50.63
CA LYS A 82 3.20 6.23 49.88
C LYS A 82 2.54 7.56 50.26
N GLU A 83 3.33 8.63 50.25
CA GLU A 83 2.87 9.99 50.54
C GLU A 83 2.86 10.84 49.27
N HIS A 84 1.81 11.66 49.08
CA HIS A 84 1.73 12.58 47.95
C HIS A 84 1.09 13.92 48.34
N PRO A 85 1.66 15.07 47.93
CA PRO A 85 1.14 16.40 48.29
C PRO A 85 -0.24 16.69 47.69
N CYS A 86 -0.54 16.09 46.53
CA CYS A 86 -1.85 16.18 45.88
C CYS A 86 -2.89 15.21 46.43
N TYR A 87 -2.62 14.47 47.52
CA TYR A 87 -3.63 13.61 48.16
C TYR A 87 -4.61 14.47 48.99
N VAL A 88 -5.35 15.34 48.31
CA VAL A 88 -6.34 16.28 48.84
C VAL A 88 -7.51 16.40 47.85
N PRO A 89 -8.71 16.85 48.29
CA PRO A 89 -9.83 17.10 47.39
C PRO A 89 -9.46 18.03 46.22
N TYR A 90 -10.09 17.83 45.05
CA TYR A 90 -9.77 18.61 43.84
C TYR A 90 -9.86 20.13 44.07
N ALA A 91 -10.87 20.58 44.84
CA ALA A 91 -11.06 21.98 45.19
C ALA A 91 -9.82 22.61 45.84
N GLU A 92 -9.10 21.84 46.67
CA GLU A 92 -7.93 22.26 47.45
C GLU A 92 -6.61 22.17 46.66
N LEU A 93 -6.62 21.61 45.44
CA LEU A 93 -5.43 21.57 44.62
C LEU A 93 -5.01 22.97 44.15
N PRO A 94 -3.70 23.26 44.16
CA PRO A 94 -3.13 24.41 43.47
C PRO A 94 -3.48 24.41 41.98
N ALA A 95 -3.54 25.59 41.37
CA ALA A 95 -3.87 25.75 39.95
C ALA A 95 -2.92 24.96 39.04
N GLU A 96 -1.65 24.88 39.43
CA GLU A 96 -0.61 24.15 38.72
C GLU A 96 -0.85 22.64 38.73
N GLN A 97 -1.40 22.10 39.82
CA GLN A 97 -1.73 20.67 39.88
C GLN A 97 -3.01 20.38 39.10
N LYS A 98 -4.02 21.25 39.18
CA LYS A 98 -5.23 21.16 38.36
C LYS A 98 -4.91 21.19 36.86
N ALA A 99 -3.95 22.00 36.44
CA ALA A 99 -3.53 22.12 35.04
C ALA A 99 -3.09 20.77 34.46
N LYS A 100 -2.46 19.89 35.25
CA LYS A 100 -2.07 18.55 34.79
C LYS A 100 -3.28 17.70 34.40
N ASP A 101 -4.39 17.78 35.12
CA ASP A 101 -5.61 17.05 34.77
C ASP A 101 -6.24 17.58 33.46
N TYR A 102 -6.22 18.90 33.26
CA TYR A 102 -6.66 19.53 32.01
C TYR A 102 -5.79 19.09 30.82
N LEU A 103 -4.46 19.16 30.97
CA LEU A 103 -3.51 18.78 29.94
C LEU A 103 -3.64 17.30 29.59
N PHE A 104 -3.69 16.44 30.61
CA PHE A 104 -3.82 15.00 30.43
C PHE A 104 -5.10 14.66 29.65
N ARG A 105 -6.25 15.19 30.08
CA ARG A 105 -7.54 15.02 29.38
C ARG A 105 -7.47 15.52 27.94
N GLY A 106 -6.92 16.73 27.74
CA GLY A 106 -6.79 17.34 26.42
C GLY A 106 -6.00 16.47 25.45
N VAL A 107 -4.87 15.91 25.90
CA VAL A 107 -4.04 15.00 25.11
C VAL A 107 -4.81 13.73 24.75
N VAL A 108 -5.44 13.07 25.72
CA VAL A 108 -6.19 11.83 25.45
C VAL A 108 -7.28 12.05 24.41
N HIS A 109 -8.03 13.14 24.53
CA HIS A 109 -9.15 13.43 23.63
C HIS A 109 -8.67 13.83 22.24
N ALA A 110 -7.60 14.64 22.15
CA ALA A 110 -7.01 15.02 20.88
C ALA A 110 -6.47 13.78 20.13
N LEU A 111 -5.74 12.90 20.81
CA LEU A 111 -5.13 11.72 20.18
C LEU A 111 -6.12 10.58 19.93
N LYS A 112 -7.25 10.53 20.66
CA LYS A 112 -8.35 9.59 20.36
C LYS A 112 -8.93 9.85 18.97
N ALA A 113 -9.09 11.11 18.58
CA ALA A 113 -9.65 11.51 17.29
C ALA A 113 -8.67 11.32 16.13
N ILE A 114 -7.39 11.13 16.42
CA ILE A 114 -6.38 10.83 15.42
C ILE A 114 -6.46 9.32 15.11
N GLU A 115 -7.06 9.01 13.97
CA GLU A 115 -6.88 7.71 13.35
C GLU A 115 -5.38 7.47 13.20
N PRO A 116 -4.86 6.30 13.61
CA PRO A 116 -3.48 5.99 13.29
C PRO A 116 -3.35 6.13 11.78
N ALA A 117 -2.39 6.93 11.31
CA ALA A 117 -1.97 6.86 9.92
C ALA A 117 -1.79 5.36 9.66
N GLN A 118 -2.59 4.81 8.73
CA GLN A 118 -2.44 3.40 8.39
C GLN A 118 -0.98 3.26 8.03
N ALA A 119 -0.25 2.50 8.85
CA ALA A 119 1.07 2.06 8.49
C ALA A 119 0.82 1.20 7.27
N VAL A 120 0.89 1.81 6.09
CA VAL A 120 1.06 1.07 4.86
C VAL A 120 2.47 0.54 5.01
N VAL A 121 2.56 -0.62 5.66
CA VAL A 121 3.72 -1.46 5.56
C VAL A 121 3.76 -1.79 4.08
N SER A 122 4.53 -1.01 3.32
CA SER A 122 5.09 -1.49 2.09
C SER A 122 6.00 -2.64 2.50
N VAL A 123 5.39 -3.82 2.67
CA VAL A 123 6.11 -5.05 2.41
C VAL A 123 6.51 -4.87 0.97
N ALA A 124 7.80 -4.62 0.70
CA ALA A 124 8.32 -4.78 -0.65
C ALA A 124 7.78 -6.16 -1.08
N PRO A 125 6.92 -6.24 -2.11
CA PRO A 125 6.21 -7.47 -2.41
C PRO A 125 7.28 -8.55 -2.52
N ALA A 126 7.09 -9.64 -1.76
CA ALA A 126 8.01 -10.77 -1.83
C ALA A 126 8.17 -11.09 -3.32
N ILE A 127 9.40 -11.05 -3.83
CA ILE A 127 9.67 -11.30 -5.25
C ILE A 127 8.99 -12.62 -5.57
N PRO A 128 8.00 -12.66 -6.48
CA PRO A 128 7.32 -13.91 -6.79
C PRO A 128 8.36 -14.94 -7.24
N ASP A 129 8.22 -16.19 -6.81
CA ASP A 129 9.19 -17.23 -7.11
C ASP A 129 9.51 -17.27 -8.62
N GLY A 130 10.81 -17.29 -8.94
CA GLY A 130 11.30 -17.27 -10.32
C GLY A 130 11.29 -15.89 -11.01
N HIS A 131 11.01 -14.79 -10.30
CA HIS A 131 11.14 -13.43 -10.81
C HIS A 131 12.47 -12.79 -10.38
N ILE A 132 12.91 -11.79 -11.14
CA ILE A 132 14.12 -11.01 -10.89
C ILE A 132 13.72 -9.52 -10.90
N ALA A 133 14.23 -8.76 -9.94
CA ALA A 133 14.02 -7.32 -9.86
C ALA A 133 14.91 -6.61 -10.88
N VAL A 134 14.30 -6.04 -11.92
CA VAL A 134 14.98 -5.32 -13.00
C VAL A 134 14.68 -3.83 -12.87
N GLN A 135 15.73 -3.04 -12.69
CA GLN A 135 15.66 -1.57 -12.64
C GLN A 135 15.98 -0.96 -14.01
N TYR A 136 15.20 0.03 -14.43
CA TYR A 136 15.53 0.88 -15.57
C TYR A 136 16.50 2.00 -15.17
N VAL A 137 17.66 2.04 -15.80
CA VAL A 137 18.74 3.02 -15.57
C VAL A 137 19.06 3.84 -16.82
N GLY A 138 18.18 3.80 -17.81
CA GLY A 138 18.32 4.59 -19.02
C GLY A 138 18.08 6.08 -18.78
N ARG A 139 18.46 6.90 -19.78
CA ARG A 139 18.44 8.37 -19.66
C ARG A 139 17.06 9.01 -19.82
N ARG A 140 16.06 8.26 -20.30
CA ARG A 140 14.73 8.82 -20.61
C ARG A 140 13.83 8.75 -19.38
N GLN A 141 12.85 9.65 -19.28
CA GLN A 141 11.86 9.62 -18.20
C GLN A 141 10.90 8.43 -18.33
N GLN A 142 10.65 7.99 -19.56
CA GLN A 142 9.83 6.84 -19.88
C GLN A 142 10.49 6.03 -21.00
N TRP A 143 10.37 4.73 -20.90
CA TRP A 143 10.84 3.77 -21.89
C TRP A 143 9.77 2.71 -22.10
N ALA A 144 9.48 2.35 -23.35
CA ALA A 144 8.53 1.31 -23.71
C ALA A 144 9.24 0.24 -24.53
N ASP A 145 8.92 -1.02 -24.29
CA ASP A 145 9.57 -2.15 -24.94
C ASP A 145 9.13 -2.28 -26.39
N SER A 146 10.06 -1.91 -27.28
CA SER A 146 10.00 -2.19 -28.70
C SER A 146 11.01 -3.25 -29.14
N ILE A 147 11.84 -3.77 -28.21
CA ILE A 147 12.94 -4.70 -28.52
C ILE A 147 12.43 -6.13 -28.49
N TYR A 148 11.71 -6.49 -27.44
CA TYR A 148 11.21 -7.84 -27.20
C TYR A 148 9.70 -7.96 -27.46
N GLY A 149 9.01 -6.83 -27.67
CA GLY A 149 7.57 -6.83 -27.96
C GLY A 149 6.73 -7.30 -26.78
N THR A 150 7.23 -7.16 -25.55
CA THR A 150 6.53 -7.56 -24.32
C THR A 150 5.41 -6.58 -23.94
N GLY A 151 5.38 -5.40 -24.55
CA GLY A 151 4.44 -4.33 -24.19
C GLY A 151 4.77 -3.63 -22.87
N LEU A 152 5.84 -4.02 -22.18
CA LEU A 152 6.24 -3.43 -20.90
C LEU A 152 6.75 -1.99 -21.06
N SER A 153 6.50 -1.15 -20.07
CA SER A 153 7.07 0.20 -20.00
C SER A 153 7.64 0.51 -18.63
N PHE A 154 8.76 1.22 -18.60
CA PHE A 154 9.47 1.65 -17.40
C PHE A 154 9.48 3.17 -17.30
N ALA A 155 9.18 3.71 -16.13
CA ALA A 155 9.54 5.07 -15.75
C ALA A 155 11.02 5.13 -15.31
N ALA A 156 11.61 6.33 -15.30
CA ALA A 156 12.97 6.54 -14.79
C ALA A 156 13.14 5.95 -13.38
N ASP A 157 14.23 5.21 -13.17
CA ASP A 157 14.59 4.52 -11.93
C ASP A 157 13.58 3.46 -11.43
N GLN A 158 12.50 3.18 -12.17
CA GLN A 158 11.50 2.19 -11.79
C GLN A 158 12.09 0.77 -11.77
N VAL A 159 11.70 0.02 -10.75
CA VAL A 159 11.98 -1.42 -10.61
C VAL A 159 10.71 -2.20 -10.95
N ARG A 160 10.84 -3.24 -11.79
CA ARG A 160 9.78 -4.23 -12.06
C ARG A 160 10.28 -5.62 -11.71
N TYR A 161 9.39 -6.47 -11.20
CA TYR A 161 9.68 -7.89 -10.97
C TYR A 161 9.31 -8.66 -12.23
N LEU A 162 10.32 -9.05 -13.01
CA LEU A 162 10.11 -9.74 -14.28
C LEU A 162 10.35 -11.24 -14.11
N PRO A 163 9.55 -12.12 -14.76
CA PRO A 163 9.86 -13.54 -14.80
C PRO A 163 11.28 -13.78 -15.33
N GLY A 164 12.02 -14.74 -14.76
CA GLY A 164 13.43 -14.99 -15.08
C GLY A 164 13.80 -14.98 -16.57
N PRO A 165 13.02 -15.62 -17.47
CA PRO A 165 13.28 -15.56 -18.91
C PRO A 165 13.18 -14.16 -19.50
N VAL A 166 12.18 -13.37 -19.10
CA VAL A 166 11.97 -11.99 -19.54
C VAL A 166 13.03 -11.09 -18.92
N ALA A 167 13.33 -11.23 -17.64
CA ALA A 167 14.40 -10.51 -16.97
C ALA A 167 15.75 -10.70 -17.69
N THR A 168 16.07 -11.93 -18.09
CA THR A 168 17.30 -12.26 -18.81
C THR A 168 17.39 -11.52 -20.16
N GLN A 169 16.28 -11.29 -20.84
CA GLN A 169 16.25 -10.49 -22.07
C GLN A 169 16.62 -9.03 -21.79
N PHE A 170 15.94 -8.40 -20.82
CA PHE A 170 16.14 -6.99 -20.48
C PHE A 170 17.55 -6.73 -19.94
N LEU A 171 18.06 -7.61 -19.07
CA LEU A 171 19.39 -7.48 -18.46
C LEU A 171 20.55 -7.65 -19.46
N ARG A 172 20.30 -8.03 -20.73
CA ARG A 172 21.32 -7.95 -21.80
C ARG A 172 21.68 -6.52 -22.17
N HIS A 173 20.77 -5.58 -21.96
CA HIS A 173 20.97 -4.16 -22.25
C HIS A 173 21.41 -3.43 -20.99
N VAL A 174 22.67 -3.66 -20.59
CA VAL A 174 23.26 -3.10 -19.36
C VAL A 174 23.30 -1.56 -19.32
N ASP A 175 23.16 -0.93 -20.48
CA ASP A 175 23.03 0.52 -20.67
C ASP A 175 21.64 1.06 -20.34
N LEU A 176 20.63 0.19 -20.33
CA LEU A 176 19.22 0.53 -20.05
C LEU A 176 18.71 -0.13 -18.77
N PHE A 177 19.23 -1.30 -18.39
CA PHE A 177 18.72 -2.10 -17.28
C PHE A 177 19.82 -2.69 -16.41
N ARG A 178 19.52 -2.85 -15.13
CA ARG A 178 20.36 -3.60 -14.18
C ARG A 178 19.51 -4.38 -13.19
N GLU A 179 20.10 -5.40 -12.58
CA GLU A 179 19.48 -6.09 -11.46
C GLU A 179 19.49 -5.17 -10.23
N ALA A 180 18.33 -5.00 -9.59
CA ALA A 180 18.21 -4.17 -8.39
C ALA A 180 18.74 -4.95 -7.17
N LYS A 181 19.72 -4.38 -6.44
CA LYS A 181 20.14 -4.93 -5.15
C LYS A 181 19.04 -4.68 -4.12
N ILE A 182 18.28 -5.72 -3.79
CA ILE A 182 17.35 -5.64 -2.66
C ILE A 182 18.14 -5.93 -1.40
N GLU A 183 18.54 -4.91 -0.67
CA GLU A 183 18.94 -5.08 0.73
C GLU A 183 17.67 -5.50 1.49
N VAL A 184 17.54 -6.80 1.76
CA VAL A 184 16.58 -7.30 2.74
C VAL A 184 17.07 -6.81 4.08
N ALA A 185 16.58 -5.64 4.51
CA ALA A 185 16.88 -5.11 5.83
C ALA A 185 16.48 -6.17 6.88
N PRO A 186 17.37 -6.52 7.82
CA PRO A 186 16.96 -7.35 8.95
C PRO A 186 15.82 -6.63 9.70
N GLU A 187 14.84 -7.40 10.13
CA GLU A 187 13.71 -6.91 10.92
C GLU A 187 14.20 -5.98 12.04
N LYS A 188 13.66 -4.75 12.06
CA LYS A 188 13.92 -3.61 12.95
C LYS A 188 15.00 -2.64 12.49
N VAL A 189 14.60 -1.64 11.71
CA VAL A 189 14.80 -0.23 12.08
C VAL A 189 13.64 0.59 11.51
N ALA A 190 12.89 1.27 12.37
CA ALA A 190 11.96 2.30 11.95
C ALA A 190 12.77 3.52 11.47
N GLN A 191 12.83 3.73 10.17
CA GLN A 191 13.22 5.02 9.59
C GLN A 191 12.07 5.52 8.73
N ILE A 192 11.67 6.76 9.03
CA ILE A 192 10.65 7.50 8.28
C ILE A 192 11.34 7.95 6.99
N SER A 193 11.02 7.27 5.89
CA SER A 193 11.36 7.72 4.54
C SER A 193 10.11 8.30 3.89
N GLU A 194 10.30 9.35 3.07
CA GLU A 194 9.25 9.99 2.28
C GLU A 194 8.33 8.98 1.58
N VAL A 195 7.06 9.35 1.43
CA VAL A 195 6.07 8.59 0.67
C VAL A 195 6.50 8.56 -0.80
N VAL A 196 7.29 7.57 -1.17
CA VAL A 196 7.41 7.15 -2.57
C VAL A 196 6.27 6.19 -2.80
N GLU A 197 5.22 6.64 -3.49
CA GLU A 197 4.20 5.74 -4.03
C GLU A 197 4.93 4.68 -4.88
N ILE A 198 5.06 3.46 -4.36
CA ILE A 198 5.58 2.34 -5.15
C ILE A 198 4.49 2.05 -6.19
N PRO A 199 4.74 2.28 -7.49
CA PRO A 199 3.75 2.00 -8.52
C PRO A 199 3.38 0.52 -8.47
N ARG A 200 2.08 0.20 -8.56
CA ARG A 200 1.59 -1.18 -8.67
C ARG A 200 2.36 -1.89 -9.80
N ASP A 201 2.97 -3.03 -9.50
CA ASP A 201 3.65 -3.85 -10.51
C ASP A 201 2.59 -4.59 -11.36
N ASP A 202 2.25 -4.01 -12.51
CA ASP A 202 1.30 -4.52 -13.49
C ASP A 202 1.95 -5.45 -14.54
N THR A 203 3.20 -5.87 -14.33
CA THR A 203 3.97 -6.68 -15.29
C THR A 203 3.24 -7.96 -15.72
N ALA A 204 2.66 -8.70 -14.77
CA ALA A 204 1.97 -9.96 -15.08
C ALA A 204 0.75 -9.76 -15.99
N GLU A 205 -0.04 -8.73 -15.71
CA GLU A 205 -1.25 -8.39 -16.49
C GLU A 205 -0.89 -7.99 -17.92
N ILE A 206 0.17 -7.18 -18.10
CA ILE A 206 0.64 -6.74 -19.42
C ILE A 206 1.16 -7.93 -20.24
N LEU A 207 1.98 -8.80 -19.63
CA LEU A 207 2.53 -9.97 -20.31
C LEU A 207 1.44 -10.96 -20.72
N GLU A 208 0.46 -11.20 -19.86
CA GLU A 208 -0.66 -12.09 -20.16
C GLU A 208 -1.56 -11.52 -21.27
N ALA A 209 -1.92 -10.23 -21.18
CA ALA A 209 -2.71 -9.56 -22.21
C ALA A 209 -2.01 -9.57 -23.57
N THR A 210 -0.69 -9.34 -23.59
CA THR A 210 0.12 -9.39 -24.82
C THR A 210 0.14 -10.80 -25.40
N LYS A 211 0.34 -11.83 -24.57
CA LYS A 211 0.31 -13.22 -25.00
C LYS A 211 -1.06 -13.63 -25.56
N GLN A 212 -2.15 -13.20 -24.92
CA GLN A 212 -3.51 -13.45 -25.41
C GLN A 212 -3.74 -12.77 -26.77
N LYS A 213 -3.36 -11.49 -26.90
CA LYS A 213 -3.48 -10.77 -28.17
C LYS A 213 -2.68 -11.42 -29.30
N GLN A 214 -1.45 -11.84 -29.02
CA GLN A 214 -0.62 -12.57 -30.00
C GLN A 214 -1.25 -13.92 -30.39
N ALA A 215 -1.82 -14.65 -29.43
CA ALA A 215 -2.51 -15.91 -29.71
C ALA A 215 -3.78 -15.70 -30.55
N GLU A 216 -4.56 -14.64 -30.28
CA GLU A 216 -5.73 -14.27 -31.08
C GLU A 216 -5.35 -13.82 -32.49
N GLU A 217 -4.27 -13.05 -32.65
CA GLU A 217 -3.75 -12.65 -33.96
C GLU A 217 -3.30 -13.87 -34.78
N LEU A 218 -2.58 -14.80 -34.15
CA LEU A 218 -2.17 -16.05 -34.77
C LEU A 218 -3.37 -16.94 -35.16
N ASP A 219 -4.38 -17.04 -34.31
CA ASP A 219 -5.61 -17.79 -34.62
C ASP A 219 -6.35 -17.17 -35.81
N LYS A 220 -6.48 -15.84 -35.83
CA LYS A 220 -7.06 -15.11 -36.98
C LYS A 220 -6.27 -15.35 -38.26
N GLU A 221 -4.93 -15.33 -38.19
CA GLU A 221 -4.07 -15.59 -39.35
C GLU A 221 -4.24 -17.03 -39.88
N ASN A 222 -4.27 -18.01 -38.98
CA ASN A 222 -4.52 -19.41 -39.32
C ASN A 222 -5.91 -19.59 -39.96
N GLN A 223 -6.96 -19.00 -39.38
CA GLN A 223 -8.31 -19.04 -39.95
C GLN A 223 -8.36 -18.43 -41.35
N LEU A 224 -7.66 -17.31 -41.55
CA LEU A 224 -7.56 -16.66 -42.85
C LEU A 224 -6.85 -17.57 -43.87
N GLN A 225 -5.78 -18.25 -43.44
CA GLN A 225 -5.04 -19.20 -44.28
C GLN A 225 -5.90 -20.41 -44.67
N ASP A 226 -6.64 -20.99 -43.72
CA ASP A 226 -7.55 -22.11 -43.95
C ASP A 226 -8.67 -21.72 -44.94
N LEU A 227 -9.21 -20.50 -44.81
CA LEU A 227 -10.19 -19.96 -45.76
C LEU A 227 -9.61 -19.85 -47.17
N ARG A 228 -8.40 -19.28 -47.32
CA ARG A 228 -7.72 -19.20 -48.62
C ARG A 228 -7.49 -20.58 -49.23
N GLN A 229 -7.05 -21.54 -48.42
CA GLN A 229 -6.84 -22.91 -48.86
C GLN A 229 -8.15 -23.54 -49.31
N SER A 230 -9.23 -23.38 -48.55
CA SER A 230 -10.55 -23.91 -48.91
C SER A 230 -11.04 -23.38 -50.25
N VAL A 231 -10.97 -22.06 -50.48
CA VAL A 231 -11.39 -21.41 -51.75
C VAL A 231 -10.60 -21.93 -52.93
N THR A 232 -9.32 -22.26 -52.75
CA THR A 232 -8.46 -22.79 -53.82
C THR A 232 -9.00 -24.11 -54.39
N PHE A 233 -9.70 -24.92 -53.58
CA PHE A 233 -10.27 -26.20 -53.99
C PHE A 233 -11.79 -26.15 -54.24
N MET A 234 -12.46 -25.01 -54.05
CA MET A 234 -13.90 -24.91 -54.27
C MET A 234 -14.29 -24.94 -55.76
N GLU A 235 -15.41 -25.59 -56.03
CA GLU A 235 -16.05 -25.64 -57.34
C GLU A 235 -17.00 -24.44 -57.56
N LYS A 236 -17.44 -24.28 -58.81
CA LYS A 236 -18.13 -23.07 -59.30
C LYS A 236 -19.37 -22.67 -58.48
N ASP A 237 -20.21 -23.62 -58.10
CA ASP A 237 -21.44 -23.33 -57.34
C ASP A 237 -21.15 -23.14 -55.84
N ALA A 238 -20.17 -23.86 -55.29
CA ALA A 238 -19.69 -23.67 -53.93
C ALA A 238 -19.10 -22.26 -53.73
N LEU A 239 -18.36 -21.74 -54.71
CA LEU A 239 -17.82 -20.37 -54.68
C LEU A 239 -18.92 -19.30 -54.62
N LYS A 240 -19.99 -19.47 -55.41
CA LYS A 240 -21.13 -18.53 -55.39
C LYS A 240 -21.83 -18.54 -54.04
N GLU A 241 -22.06 -19.71 -53.48
CA GLU A 241 -22.68 -19.86 -52.17
C GLU A 241 -21.80 -19.27 -51.06
N PHE A 242 -20.50 -19.59 -51.08
CA PHE A 242 -19.52 -19.07 -50.13
C PHE A 242 -19.50 -17.53 -50.13
N VAL A 243 -19.36 -16.90 -51.31
CA VAL A 243 -19.30 -15.44 -51.41
C VAL A 243 -20.63 -14.78 -51.04
N SER A 244 -21.76 -15.39 -51.43
CA SER A 244 -23.08 -14.88 -51.06
C SER A 244 -23.36 -15.00 -49.56
N ARG A 245 -22.88 -16.06 -48.92
CA ARG A 245 -23.13 -16.32 -47.50
C ARG A 245 -22.24 -15.47 -46.60
N ASN A 246 -20.94 -15.42 -46.88
CA ASN A 246 -19.97 -14.80 -45.98
C ASN A 246 -19.79 -13.30 -46.26
N TYR A 247 -19.85 -12.89 -47.53
CA TYR A 247 -19.60 -11.49 -47.94
C TYR A 247 -20.86 -10.77 -48.44
N ARG A 248 -22.00 -11.46 -48.58
CA ARG A 248 -23.25 -10.92 -49.13
C ARG A 248 -23.10 -10.31 -50.53
N GLN A 249 -22.11 -10.78 -51.28
CA GLN A 249 -21.85 -10.36 -52.67
C GLN A 249 -22.26 -11.46 -53.66
N LYS A 250 -22.41 -11.12 -54.94
CA LYS A 250 -22.73 -12.07 -55.99
C LYS A 250 -21.56 -12.20 -56.96
N LEU A 251 -21.13 -13.43 -57.21
CA LEU A 251 -20.16 -13.74 -58.26
C LEU A 251 -20.87 -13.90 -59.62
N ASP A 252 -20.28 -13.36 -60.69
CA ASP A 252 -20.78 -13.55 -62.05
C ASP A 252 -20.55 -14.99 -62.52
N GLY A 253 -21.66 -15.73 -62.74
CA GLY A 253 -21.65 -17.13 -63.19
C GLY A 253 -20.94 -17.39 -64.53
N ARG A 254 -20.71 -16.35 -65.34
CA ARG A 254 -20.04 -16.44 -66.65
C ARG A 254 -18.52 -16.54 -66.54
N LEU A 255 -17.93 -16.18 -65.40
CA LEU A 255 -16.48 -16.22 -65.17
C LEU A 255 -15.93 -17.67 -65.12
N SER A 256 -14.63 -17.84 -65.36
CA SER A 256 -13.95 -19.13 -65.13
C SER A 256 -13.87 -19.45 -63.63
N VAL A 257 -13.71 -20.74 -63.27
CA VAL A 257 -13.55 -21.14 -61.87
C VAL A 257 -12.35 -20.42 -61.23
N GLU A 258 -11.25 -20.30 -61.97
CA GLU A 258 -10.04 -19.61 -61.50
C GLU A 258 -10.28 -18.11 -61.26
N ALA A 259 -10.97 -17.41 -62.17
CA ALA A 259 -11.33 -16.01 -61.98
C ALA A 259 -12.30 -15.80 -60.80
N MET A 260 -13.23 -16.74 -60.56
CA MET A 260 -14.09 -16.72 -59.38
C MET A 260 -13.32 -16.95 -58.09
N ARG A 261 -12.33 -17.85 -58.08
CA ARG A 261 -11.43 -18.06 -56.93
C ARG A 261 -10.62 -16.80 -56.64
N THR A 262 -10.08 -16.14 -57.66
CA THR A 262 -9.38 -14.85 -57.49
C THR A 262 -10.27 -13.79 -56.85
N GLN A 263 -11.51 -13.65 -57.32
CA GLN A 263 -12.46 -12.70 -56.71
C GLN A 263 -12.80 -13.06 -55.27
N ALA A 264 -13.01 -14.34 -54.96
CA ALA A 264 -13.27 -14.78 -53.59
C ALA A 264 -12.06 -14.55 -52.67
N LEU A 265 -10.83 -14.77 -53.14
CA LEU A 265 -9.60 -14.48 -52.41
C LEU A 265 -9.43 -12.98 -52.14
N GLN A 266 -9.74 -12.12 -53.12
CA GLN A 266 -9.73 -10.67 -52.94
C GLN A 266 -10.72 -10.20 -51.87
N LEU A 267 -11.88 -10.86 -51.77
CA LEU A 267 -12.86 -10.58 -50.72
C LEU A 267 -12.36 -11.02 -49.34
N ILE A 268 -11.69 -12.17 -49.25
CA ILE A 268 -11.00 -12.61 -48.02
C ILE A 268 -9.92 -11.60 -47.61
N ASP A 269 -9.13 -11.09 -48.56
CA ASP A 269 -8.11 -10.06 -48.31
C ASP A 269 -8.71 -8.75 -47.79
N GLN A 270 -9.83 -8.33 -48.40
CA GLN A 270 -10.44 -7.03 -48.10
C GLN A 270 -11.24 -7.03 -46.80
N PHE A 271 -11.93 -8.13 -46.49
CA PHE A 271 -12.91 -8.20 -45.39
C PHE A 271 -12.53 -9.18 -44.28
N GLY A 272 -11.50 -10.01 -44.48
CA GLY A 272 -11.05 -11.02 -43.51
C GLY A 272 -11.93 -12.27 -43.47
N ALA A 273 -11.77 -13.05 -42.40
CA ALA A 273 -12.67 -14.13 -42.03
C ALA A 273 -13.97 -13.52 -41.45
N VAL A 274 -15.12 -13.80 -42.09
CA VAL A 274 -16.46 -13.25 -41.74
C VAL A 274 -17.43 -14.37 -41.46
#